data_AF-A0A1J8Q970-F1
#
_entry.id   AF-A0A1J8Q970-F1
#
_cell.length_a   1.000
_cell.length_b   1.000
_cell.length_c   1.000
_cell.angle_alpha   90.00
_cell.angle_beta   90.00
_cell.angle_gamma   90.00
#
_symmetry.space_group_name_H-M   'P 1'
#
loop_
_entity.id
_entity.type
_entity.pdbx_description
1 polymer ?
#
loop_
_entity_poly.entity_id
_entity_poly.type
_entity_poly.pdbx_seq_one_letter_code
_entity_poly.pdbx_strand_id
1 'polypeptide(L)'
;MKGQDITHVYHFNERFVSCQPQADPVLSGLDVLLREVVHHYPPLVSNLIVASSLNFVSSLDHETKGMKILVDAPLYPEYSRLLSGLADAYGLFIFPPALPLGEYIQCMPDLRSVINHANDILSYYKEELEGETVNYLSLMAVSLGLTKQDALHQLSEKTVQAYHNTLQILRPHIEACDAFLGFFHGYFQFHSASRRYKLEEIMLEKSGY
;
A
#
# COMPACT_ATOMS: atom_id res chain seq x y z
N MET A 1 -9.61 -11.20 -11.67
CA MET A 1 -8.70 -12.08 -12.43
C MET A 1 -9.31 -13.46 -12.54
N LYS A 2 -9.21 -14.10 -13.72
CA LYS A 2 -9.62 -15.50 -13.95
C LYS A 2 -8.44 -16.42 -13.59
N GLY A 3 -8.70 -17.70 -13.32
CA GLY A 3 -7.71 -18.63 -12.77
C GLY A 3 -6.40 -18.83 -13.54
N GLN A 4 -6.32 -18.46 -14.83
CA GLN A 4 -5.06 -18.47 -15.61
C GLN A 4 -4.13 -17.30 -15.25
N ASP A 5 -4.68 -16.14 -14.86
CA ASP A 5 -3.89 -14.94 -14.54
C ASP A 5 -3.03 -15.16 -13.28
N ILE A 6 -3.53 -15.94 -12.32
CA ILE A 6 -2.86 -16.24 -11.04
C ILE A 6 -1.64 -17.15 -11.25
N THR A 7 -1.70 -18.10 -12.19
CA THR A 7 -0.58 -19.01 -12.46
C THR A 7 0.65 -18.26 -12.96
N HIS A 8 0.47 -17.20 -13.76
CA HIS A 8 1.59 -16.39 -14.25
C HIS A 8 2.24 -15.56 -13.15
N VAL A 9 1.45 -15.05 -12.19
CA VAL A 9 1.93 -14.30 -11.03
C VAL A 9 2.88 -15.13 -10.17
N TYR A 10 2.58 -16.40 -9.92
CA TYR A 10 3.45 -17.27 -9.10
C TYR A 10 4.84 -17.53 -9.67
N HIS A 11 4.99 -17.47 -10.99
CA HIS A 11 6.28 -17.65 -11.65
C HIS A 11 7.02 -16.33 -11.90
N PHE A 12 6.44 -15.18 -11.54
CA PHE A 12 7.02 -13.88 -11.86
C PHE A 12 8.42 -13.71 -11.28
N ASN A 13 8.58 -13.92 -9.96
CA ASN A 13 9.86 -13.74 -9.27
C ASN A 13 10.94 -14.70 -9.80
N GLU A 14 10.59 -15.98 -10.01
CA GLU A 14 11.49 -16.98 -10.58
C GLU A 14 12.03 -16.55 -11.95
N ARG A 15 11.13 -16.09 -12.83
CA ARG A 15 11.47 -15.61 -14.17
C ARG A 15 12.25 -14.30 -14.13
N PHE A 16 11.88 -13.38 -13.25
CA PHE A 16 12.56 -12.11 -13.06
C PHE A 16 14.04 -12.32 -12.70
N VAL A 17 14.30 -13.18 -11.70
CA VAL A 17 15.65 -13.52 -11.23
C VAL A 17 16.45 -14.31 -12.29
N SER A 18 15.79 -15.20 -13.02
CA SER A 18 16.43 -16.03 -14.05
C SER A 18 16.51 -15.34 -15.42
N CYS A 19 16.14 -14.05 -15.50
CA CYS A 19 16.06 -13.25 -16.73
C CYS A 19 15.27 -13.93 -17.86
N GLN A 20 14.20 -14.66 -17.50
CA GLN A 20 13.31 -15.30 -18.45
C GLN A 20 12.13 -14.39 -18.79
N PRO A 21 11.57 -14.47 -20.02
CA PRO A 21 10.39 -13.71 -20.39
C PRO A 21 9.17 -14.02 -19.49
N GLN A 22 8.43 -12.99 -19.13
CA GLN A 22 7.15 -13.14 -18.43
C GLN A 22 6.08 -13.70 -19.39
N ALA A 23 5.09 -14.39 -18.85
CA ALA A 23 4.03 -15.03 -19.65
C ALA A 23 2.82 -14.13 -19.92
N ASP A 24 2.82 -12.91 -19.38
CA ASP A 24 1.73 -11.96 -19.48
C ASP A 24 2.28 -10.55 -19.84
N PRO A 25 1.60 -9.75 -20.69
CA PRO A 25 2.06 -8.42 -21.07
C PRO A 25 2.16 -7.43 -19.91
N VAL A 26 1.25 -7.47 -18.93
CA VAL A 26 1.29 -6.60 -17.75
C VAL A 26 2.48 -6.96 -16.88
N LEU A 27 2.70 -8.26 -16.66
CA LEU A 27 3.88 -8.75 -15.94
C LEU A 27 5.17 -8.42 -16.70
N SER A 28 5.18 -8.49 -18.03
CA SER A 28 6.34 -8.07 -18.84
C SER A 28 6.62 -6.58 -18.67
N GLY A 29 5.59 -5.73 -18.62
CA GLY A 29 5.74 -4.30 -18.34
C GLY A 29 6.30 -4.03 -16.95
N LEU A 30 5.82 -4.77 -15.93
CA LEU A 30 6.36 -4.68 -14.57
C LEU A 30 7.84 -5.11 -14.53
N ASP A 31 8.19 -6.23 -15.18
CA ASP A 31 9.58 -6.71 -15.26
C ASP A 31 10.51 -5.61 -15.82
N VAL A 32 10.14 -5.00 -16.96
CA VAL A 32 10.88 -3.89 -17.57
C VAL A 32 11.03 -2.73 -16.58
N LEU A 33 9.93 -2.29 -15.96
CA LEU A 33 9.95 -1.19 -15.00
C LEU A 33 10.89 -1.47 -13.83
N LEU A 34 10.85 -2.67 -13.25
CA LEU A 34 11.72 -3.06 -12.13
C LEU A 34 13.20 -3.08 -12.52
N ARG A 35 13.52 -3.45 -13.76
CA ARG A 35 14.90 -3.37 -14.28
C ARG A 35 15.36 -1.93 -14.51
N GLU A 36 14.44 -1.02 -14.85
CA GLU A 36 14.76 0.39 -15.08
C GLU A 36 15.04 1.18 -13.79
N VAL A 37 14.48 0.74 -12.65
CA VAL A 37 14.63 1.45 -11.35
C VAL A 37 16.10 1.78 -11.03
N VAL A 38 17.04 0.86 -11.34
CA VAL A 38 18.48 1.05 -11.06
C VAL A 38 19.12 2.21 -11.81
N HIS A 39 18.48 2.70 -12.88
CA HIS A 39 18.92 3.85 -13.65
C HIS A 39 18.38 5.18 -13.09
N HIS A 40 17.40 5.12 -12.19
CA HIS A 40 16.73 6.30 -11.64
C HIS A 40 17.08 6.54 -10.18
N TYR A 41 17.38 5.50 -9.40
CA TYR A 41 17.61 5.61 -7.96
C TYR A 41 18.99 5.08 -7.53
N PRO A 42 19.53 5.57 -6.40
CA PRO A 42 20.76 5.01 -5.82
C PRO A 42 20.62 3.50 -5.54
N PRO A 43 21.72 2.72 -5.59
CA PRO A 43 21.66 1.26 -5.54
C PRO A 43 20.84 0.69 -4.38
N LEU A 44 21.00 1.24 -3.17
CA LEU A 44 20.25 0.78 -2.00
C LEU A 44 18.74 1.04 -2.13
N VAL A 45 18.34 2.22 -2.60
CA VAL A 45 16.92 2.57 -2.80
C VAL A 45 16.31 1.70 -3.90
N SER A 46 17.03 1.50 -5.00
CA SER A 46 16.63 0.62 -6.09
C SER A 46 16.38 -0.81 -5.61
N ASN A 47 17.28 -1.36 -4.78
CA ASN A 47 17.12 -2.69 -4.21
C ASN A 47 15.85 -2.79 -3.34
N LEU A 48 15.56 -1.77 -2.53
CA LEU A 48 14.39 -1.75 -1.67
C LEU A 48 13.07 -1.66 -2.48
N ILE A 49 13.05 -0.84 -3.53
CA ILE A 49 11.90 -0.74 -4.46
C ILE A 49 11.64 -2.09 -5.14
N VAL A 50 12.67 -2.72 -5.70
CA VAL A 50 12.56 -4.02 -6.36
C VAL A 50 12.11 -5.08 -5.36
N ALA A 51 12.72 -5.16 -4.18
CA ALA A 51 12.34 -6.13 -3.16
C ALA A 51 10.87 -5.97 -2.71
N SER A 52 10.42 -4.74 -2.46
CA SER A 52 9.02 -4.47 -2.11
C SER A 52 8.06 -4.90 -3.23
N SER A 53 8.45 -4.69 -4.49
CA SER A 53 7.66 -5.10 -5.66
C SER A 53 7.59 -6.62 -5.82
N LEU A 54 8.69 -7.33 -5.62
CA LEU A 54 8.72 -8.80 -5.65
C LEU A 54 7.88 -9.42 -4.53
N ASN A 55 7.87 -8.79 -3.34
CA ASN A 55 6.99 -9.20 -2.24
C ASN A 55 5.52 -9.00 -2.60
N PHE A 56 5.18 -7.88 -3.24
CA PHE A 56 3.81 -7.59 -3.69
C PHE A 56 3.29 -8.59 -4.70
N VAL A 57 4.09 -8.96 -5.69
CA VAL A 57 3.70 -9.99 -6.66
C VAL A 57 3.53 -11.36 -5.98
N SER A 58 4.19 -11.60 -4.85
CA SER A 58 4.06 -12.81 -4.04
C SER A 58 3.01 -12.69 -2.92
N SER A 59 2.07 -11.75 -3.00
CA SER A 59 1.06 -11.58 -1.97
C SER A 59 0.18 -12.83 -1.80
N LEU A 60 -0.35 -13.01 -0.58
CA LEU A 60 -1.03 -14.23 -0.17
C LEU A 60 -2.52 -14.26 -0.54
N ASP A 61 -3.07 -13.15 -1.05
CA ASP A 61 -4.52 -12.90 -1.12
C ASP A 61 -5.29 -13.97 -1.89
N HIS A 62 -4.63 -14.60 -2.88
CA HIS A 62 -5.22 -15.69 -3.66
C HIS A 62 -5.28 -17.02 -2.89
N GLU A 63 -4.23 -17.36 -2.14
CA GLU A 63 -4.11 -18.62 -1.40
C GLU A 63 -4.88 -18.58 -0.07
N THR A 64 -5.06 -17.40 0.51
CA THR A 64 -5.72 -17.23 1.82
C THR A 64 -7.21 -16.91 1.69
N LYS A 65 -7.75 -16.87 0.47
CA LYS A 65 -9.16 -16.56 0.25
C LYS A 65 -10.07 -17.62 0.90
N GLY A 66 -10.91 -17.17 1.83
CA GLY A 66 -11.80 -18.05 2.59
C GLY A 66 -11.12 -18.81 3.73
N MET A 67 -9.83 -18.57 3.97
CA MET A 67 -9.13 -19.09 5.14
C MET A 67 -9.74 -18.52 6.42
N LYS A 68 -9.96 -19.38 7.42
CA LYS A 68 -10.35 -18.92 8.76
C LYS A 68 -9.17 -18.22 9.41
N ILE A 69 -9.35 -16.96 9.76
CA ILE A 69 -8.37 -16.19 10.53
C ILE A 69 -8.45 -16.62 11.99
N LEU A 70 -7.29 -16.90 12.58
CA LEU A 70 -7.18 -17.25 13.99
C LEU A 70 -7.11 -15.99 14.83
N VAL A 71 -7.94 -15.91 15.87
CA VAL A 71 -7.91 -14.81 16.85
C VAL A 71 -6.54 -14.73 17.55
N ASP A 72 -5.87 -15.87 17.69
CA ASP A 72 -4.54 -15.99 18.31
C ASP A 72 -3.38 -15.57 17.38
N ALA A 73 -3.68 -14.97 16.21
CA ALA A 73 -2.68 -14.46 15.27
C ALA A 73 -2.76 -12.93 15.09
N PRO A 74 -2.53 -12.12 16.15
CA PRO A 74 -2.84 -10.69 16.16
C PRO A 74 -2.03 -9.83 15.18
N LEU A 75 -0.86 -10.32 14.73
CA LEU A 75 0.01 -9.64 13.78
C LEU A 75 -0.22 -10.07 12.32
N TYR A 76 -1.07 -11.09 12.09
CA TYR A 76 -1.36 -11.57 10.76
C TYR A 76 -1.98 -10.50 9.84
N PRO A 77 -2.93 -9.66 10.29
CA PRO A 77 -3.48 -8.60 9.44
C PRO A 77 -2.39 -7.67 8.90
N GLU A 78 -1.45 -7.27 9.76
CA GLU A 78 -0.36 -6.37 9.38
C GLU A 78 0.64 -7.05 8.45
N TYR A 79 0.97 -8.33 8.69
CA TYR A 79 1.82 -9.10 7.78
C TYR A 79 1.19 -9.30 6.40
N SER A 80 -0.11 -9.63 6.35
CA SER A 80 -0.85 -9.76 5.08
C SER A 80 -0.88 -8.43 4.32
N ARG A 81 -1.06 -7.31 5.04
CA ARG A 81 -1.06 -5.97 4.45
C ARG A 81 0.32 -5.52 3.98
N LEU A 82 1.38 -5.90 4.70
CA LEU A 82 2.76 -5.65 4.30
C LEU A 82 3.06 -6.27 2.93
N LEU A 83 2.63 -7.51 2.71
CA LEU A 83 2.84 -8.20 1.43
C LEU A 83 1.98 -7.61 0.32
N SER A 84 0.69 -7.34 0.56
CA SER A 84 -0.24 -6.85 -0.46
C SER A 84 -0.22 -5.34 -0.72
N GLY A 85 0.52 -4.55 0.07
CA GLY A 85 0.39 -3.08 0.04
C GLY A 85 1.33 -2.33 -0.89
N LEU A 86 2.48 -2.90 -1.27
CA LEU A 86 3.54 -2.23 -2.05
C LEU A 86 4.01 -0.89 -1.44
N ALA A 87 3.67 -0.61 -0.19
CA ALA A 87 3.80 0.72 0.42
C ALA A 87 5.25 1.18 0.59
N ASP A 88 6.22 0.27 0.71
CA ASP A 88 7.63 0.66 0.75
C ASP A 88 8.10 1.20 -0.60
N ALA A 89 7.75 0.55 -1.72
CA ALA A 89 8.07 1.06 -3.04
C ALA A 89 7.41 2.43 -3.27
N TYR A 90 6.11 2.56 -2.95
CA TYR A 90 5.41 3.86 -3.01
C TYR A 90 6.11 4.93 -2.17
N GLY A 91 6.45 4.60 -0.92
CA GLY A 91 7.14 5.51 0.00
C GLY A 91 8.50 5.98 -0.54
N LEU A 92 9.27 5.09 -1.16
CA LEU A 92 10.57 5.42 -1.76
C LEU A 92 10.42 6.25 -3.04
N PHE A 93 9.37 6.06 -3.82
CA PHE A 93 9.10 6.87 -5.02
C PHE A 93 8.75 8.33 -4.71
N ILE A 94 8.31 8.63 -3.49
CA ILE A 94 7.99 10.01 -3.07
C ILE A 94 9.22 10.90 -3.10
N PHE A 95 10.38 10.37 -2.69
CA PHE A 95 11.57 11.17 -2.48
C PHE A 95 12.43 11.25 -3.75
N PRO A 96 12.83 12.46 -4.18
CA PRO A 96 13.76 12.61 -5.29
C PRO A 96 15.05 11.80 -5.11
N PRO A 97 15.59 11.17 -6.18
CA PRO A 97 16.80 10.36 -6.10
C PRO A 97 18.06 11.09 -5.59
N ALA A 98 18.06 12.42 -5.69
CA ALA A 98 19.15 13.27 -5.22
C ALA A 98 19.15 13.48 -3.69
N LEU A 99 18.04 13.23 -3.01
CA LEU A 99 17.95 13.40 -1.56
C LEU A 99 18.75 12.32 -0.83
N PRO A 100 19.58 12.68 0.16
CA PRO A 100 20.28 11.70 0.97
C PRO A 100 19.29 10.80 1.72
N LEU A 101 19.49 9.48 1.62
CA LEU A 101 18.63 8.48 2.27
C LEU A 101 18.41 8.76 3.77
N GLY A 102 19.44 9.25 4.47
CA GLY A 102 19.38 9.57 5.89
C GLY A 102 18.35 10.65 6.27
N GLU A 103 17.91 11.47 5.31
CA GLU A 103 16.95 12.56 5.55
C GLU A 103 15.50 12.09 5.64
N TYR A 104 15.18 10.91 5.10
CA TYR A 104 13.80 10.40 5.07
C TYR A 104 13.64 8.95 5.53
N ILE A 105 14.68 8.12 5.50
CA ILE A 105 14.54 6.67 5.75
C ILE A 105 13.91 6.33 7.11
N GLN A 106 14.12 7.17 8.13
CA GLN A 106 13.54 6.94 9.46
C GLN A 106 12.02 7.11 9.49
N CYS A 107 11.42 7.85 8.56
CA CYS A 107 9.96 8.00 8.50
C CYS A 107 9.26 6.82 7.81
N MET A 108 10.01 5.95 7.11
CA MET A 108 9.42 4.88 6.29
C MET A 108 8.42 3.96 7.03
N PRO A 109 8.63 3.56 8.30
CA PRO A 109 7.63 2.75 9.02
C PRO A 109 6.28 3.46 9.21
N ASP A 110 6.30 4.73 9.62
CA ASP A 110 5.09 5.54 9.76
C ASP A 110 4.48 5.86 8.39
N LEU A 111 5.31 6.20 7.39
CA LEU A 111 4.87 6.47 6.02
C LEU A 111 4.18 5.26 5.37
N ARG A 112 4.70 4.06 5.60
CA ARG A 112 4.05 2.80 5.19
C ARG A 112 2.64 2.70 5.78
N SER A 113 2.51 3.00 7.07
CA SER A 113 1.23 3.01 7.77
C SER A 113 0.29 4.06 7.17
N VAL A 114 0.79 5.26 6.88
CA VAL A 114 0.01 6.31 6.20
C VAL A 114 -0.53 5.83 4.86
N ILE A 115 0.34 5.28 3.98
CA ILE A 115 -0.04 4.86 2.63
C ILE A 115 -1.08 3.74 2.65
N ASN A 116 -0.81 2.67 3.42
CA ASN A 116 -1.68 1.50 3.49
C ASN A 116 -3.01 1.85 4.16
N HIS A 117 -2.97 2.45 5.34
CA HIS A 117 -4.18 2.71 6.10
C HIS A 117 -5.04 3.81 5.47
N ALA A 118 -4.45 4.84 4.85
CA ALA A 118 -5.24 5.82 4.11
C ALA A 118 -5.98 5.15 2.95
N ASN A 119 -5.36 4.19 2.26
CA ASN A 119 -6.04 3.41 1.23
C ASN A 119 -7.18 2.58 1.84
N ASP A 120 -6.95 1.84 2.92
CA ASP A 120 -7.96 1.02 3.59
C ASP A 120 -9.16 1.87 4.11
N ILE A 121 -8.89 3.08 4.62
CA ILE A 121 -9.91 4.03 5.06
C ILE A 121 -10.72 4.57 3.87
N LEU A 122 -10.04 4.99 2.81
CA LEU A 122 -10.68 5.61 1.63
C LEU A 122 -11.36 4.57 0.74
N SER A 123 -10.98 3.29 0.83
CA SER A 123 -11.64 2.18 0.14
C SER A 123 -12.75 1.53 0.94
N TYR A 124 -12.83 1.74 2.26
CA TYR A 124 -13.82 1.13 3.15
C TYR A 124 -15.24 1.16 2.58
N TYR A 125 -15.70 2.33 2.10
CA TYR A 125 -17.05 2.49 1.56
C TYR A 125 -17.33 1.56 0.37
N LYS A 126 -16.43 1.53 -0.63
CA LYS A 126 -16.60 0.64 -1.79
C LYS A 126 -16.55 -0.84 -1.38
N GLU A 127 -15.71 -1.19 -0.42
CA GLU A 127 -15.49 -2.57 0.02
C GLU A 127 -16.69 -3.12 0.76
N GLU A 128 -17.32 -2.31 1.62
CA GLU A 128 -18.57 -2.67 2.28
C GLU A 128 -19.72 -2.85 1.27
N LEU A 129 -19.84 -1.97 0.27
CA LEU A 129 -20.85 -2.11 -0.79
C LEU A 129 -20.64 -3.38 -1.64
N GLU A 130 -19.39 -3.79 -1.84
CA GLU A 130 -19.01 -4.97 -2.62
C GLU A 130 -19.04 -6.27 -1.79
N GLY A 131 -19.31 -6.17 -0.47
CA GLY A 131 -19.28 -7.31 0.44
C GLY A 131 -17.90 -7.93 0.59
N GLU A 132 -16.83 -7.15 0.39
CA GLU A 132 -15.46 -7.61 0.57
C GLU A 132 -15.20 -7.91 2.06
N THR A 133 -14.78 -9.14 2.35
CA THR A 133 -14.50 -9.60 3.72
C THR A 133 -13.03 -9.95 3.95
N VAL A 134 -12.23 -9.94 2.88
CA VAL A 134 -10.79 -10.21 2.91
C VAL A 134 -10.06 -8.88 2.62
N ASN A 135 -10.15 -7.97 3.58
CA ASN A 135 -9.45 -6.68 3.59
C ASN A 135 -8.89 -6.40 4.99
N TYR A 136 -7.97 -5.45 5.09
CA TYR A 136 -7.26 -5.19 6.33
C TYR A 136 -8.19 -4.83 7.49
N LEU A 137 -9.22 -4.01 7.24
CA LEU A 137 -10.19 -3.60 8.26
C LEU A 137 -11.00 -4.78 8.80
N SER A 138 -11.45 -5.69 7.93
CA SER A 138 -12.17 -6.90 8.34
C SER A 138 -11.26 -7.83 9.15
N LEU A 139 -10.00 -7.99 8.73
CA LEU A 139 -8.99 -8.77 9.45
C LEU A 139 -8.69 -8.17 10.83
N MET A 140 -8.53 -6.85 10.91
CA MET A 140 -8.31 -6.12 12.17
C MET A 140 -9.51 -6.24 13.11
N ALA A 141 -10.73 -6.09 12.60
CA ALA A 141 -11.95 -6.20 13.39
C ALA A 141 -12.08 -7.60 14.03
N VAL A 142 -11.89 -8.66 13.24
CA VAL A 142 -11.91 -10.04 13.73
C VAL A 142 -10.79 -10.30 14.74
N SER A 143 -9.57 -9.86 14.43
CA SER A 143 -8.40 -10.09 15.28
C SER A 143 -8.49 -9.40 16.64
N LEU A 144 -9.16 -8.25 16.72
CA LEU A 144 -9.27 -7.46 17.94
C LEU A 144 -10.64 -7.61 18.64
N GLY A 145 -11.55 -8.41 18.07
CA GLY A 145 -12.91 -8.55 18.60
C GLY A 145 -13.72 -7.25 18.53
N LEU A 146 -13.47 -6.41 17.51
CA LEU A 146 -14.11 -5.11 17.32
C LEU A 146 -15.21 -5.17 16.26
N THR A 147 -16.10 -4.18 16.26
CA THR A 147 -16.92 -3.91 15.08
C THR A 147 -16.06 -3.30 13.97
N LYS A 148 -16.47 -3.40 12.70
CA LYS A 148 -15.75 -2.72 11.59
C LYS A 148 -15.71 -1.20 11.77
N GLN A 149 -16.75 -0.61 12.37
CA GLN A 149 -16.79 0.82 12.66
C GLN A 149 -15.74 1.21 13.73
N ASP A 150 -15.63 0.43 14.80
CA ASP A 150 -14.61 0.67 15.83
C ASP A 150 -13.19 0.46 15.28
N ALA A 151 -13.00 -0.56 14.44
CA ALA A 151 -11.74 -0.79 13.75
C ALA A 151 -11.37 0.38 12.82
N LEU A 152 -12.33 0.92 12.06
CA LEU A 152 -12.14 2.10 11.21
C LEU A 152 -11.76 3.34 12.02
N HIS A 153 -12.40 3.56 13.17
CA HIS A 153 -12.06 4.67 14.06
C HIS A 153 -10.62 4.55 14.56
N GLN A 154 -10.25 3.38 15.12
CA GLN A 154 -8.88 3.13 15.59
C GLN A 154 -7.85 3.23 14.47
N LEU A 155 -8.17 2.74 13.27
CA LEU A 155 -7.30 2.84 12.11
C LEU A 155 -7.06 4.30 11.71
N SER A 156 -8.12 5.12 11.75
CA SER A 156 -8.04 6.55 11.46
C SER A 156 -7.12 7.28 12.46
N GLU A 157 -7.28 7.01 13.75
CA GLU A 157 -6.40 7.60 14.80
C GLU A 157 -4.94 7.20 14.60
N LYS A 158 -4.67 5.91 14.34
CA LYS A 158 -3.31 5.42 14.03
C LYS A 158 -2.73 6.11 12.80
N THR A 159 -3.53 6.30 11.76
CA THR A 159 -3.10 6.94 10.50
C THR A 159 -2.73 8.41 10.72
N VAL A 160 -3.55 9.14 11.49
CA VAL A 160 -3.27 10.54 11.85
C VAL A 160 -1.99 10.64 12.68
N GLN A 161 -1.79 9.74 13.64
CA GLN A 161 -0.56 9.72 14.43
C GLN A 161 0.67 9.44 13.55
N ALA A 162 0.60 8.44 12.67
CA ALA A 162 1.70 8.11 11.75
C ALA A 162 2.02 9.27 10.79
N TYR A 163 1.00 9.99 10.32
CA TYR A 163 1.18 11.21 9.53
C TYR A 163 1.95 12.28 10.32
N HIS A 164 1.58 12.54 11.57
CA HIS A 164 2.29 13.51 12.40
C HIS A 164 3.72 13.09 12.73
N ASN A 165 3.97 11.80 13.01
CA ASN A 165 5.32 11.28 13.21
C ASN A 165 6.18 11.49 11.95
N THR A 166 5.64 11.15 10.77
CA THR A 166 6.30 11.34 9.48
C THR A 166 6.68 12.80 9.27
N LEU A 167 5.73 13.73 9.49
CA LEU A 167 6.01 15.17 9.39
C LEU A 167 7.09 15.63 10.38
N GLN A 168 7.07 15.15 11.62
CA GLN A 168 8.06 15.54 12.62
C GLN A 168 9.47 15.12 12.21
N ILE A 169 9.62 13.90 11.67
CA ILE A 169 10.90 13.37 11.19
C ILE A 169 11.40 14.18 9.99
N LEU A 170 10.51 14.51 9.05
CA LEU A 170 10.88 15.20 7.81
C LEU A 170 11.03 16.71 7.98
N ARG A 171 10.48 17.32 9.02
CA ARG A 171 10.48 18.79 9.24
C ARG A 171 11.86 19.46 9.13
N PRO A 172 12.98 18.86 9.59
CA PRO A 172 14.31 19.44 9.41
C PRO A 172 14.81 19.42 7.95
N HIS A 173 14.20 18.60 7.09
CA HIS A 173 14.59 18.32 5.70
C HIS A 173 13.52 18.84 4.73
N ILE A 174 13.59 20.14 4.39
CA ILE A 174 12.53 20.86 3.67
C ILE A 174 12.11 20.15 2.38
N GLU A 175 13.05 19.76 1.53
CA GLU A 175 12.74 19.10 0.25
C GLU A 175 12.05 17.73 0.44
N ALA A 176 12.46 16.95 1.45
CA ALA A 176 11.81 15.69 1.78
C ALA A 176 10.40 15.89 2.35
N CYS A 177 10.22 16.92 3.20
CA CYS A 177 8.94 17.29 3.76
C CYS A 177 7.96 17.73 2.66
N ASP A 178 8.40 18.58 1.74
CA ASP A 178 7.60 19.07 0.62
C ASP A 178 7.20 17.92 -0.32
N ALA A 179 8.12 16.99 -0.60
CA ALA A 179 7.83 15.79 -1.38
C ALA A 179 6.73 14.94 -0.72
N PHE A 180 6.84 14.70 0.59
CA PHE A 180 5.82 13.98 1.35
C PHE A 180 4.46 14.69 1.35
N LEU A 181 4.41 16.00 1.59
CA LEU A 181 3.18 16.78 1.56
C LEU A 181 2.53 16.78 0.18
N GLY A 182 3.33 16.91 -0.87
CA GLY A 182 2.89 16.83 -2.26
C GLY A 182 2.27 15.47 -2.58
N PHE A 183 2.95 14.38 -2.20
CA PHE A 183 2.40 13.03 -2.30
C PHE A 183 1.09 12.90 -1.54
N PHE A 184 1.05 13.27 -0.26
CA PHE A 184 -0.12 13.09 0.59
C PHE A 184 -1.35 13.82 0.02
N HIS A 185 -1.16 15.06 -0.44
CA HIS A 185 -2.23 15.82 -1.09
C HIS A 185 -2.71 15.15 -2.37
N GLY A 186 -1.78 14.76 -3.26
CA GLY A 186 -2.09 14.07 -4.51
C GLY A 186 -2.78 12.72 -4.29
N TYR A 187 -2.41 12.00 -3.23
CA TYR A 187 -2.97 10.70 -2.89
C TYR A 187 -4.46 10.82 -2.51
N PHE A 188 -4.82 11.81 -1.70
CA PHE A 188 -6.22 12.09 -1.37
C PHE A 188 -7.01 12.57 -2.58
N GLN A 189 -6.43 13.44 -3.42
CA GLN A 189 -7.06 13.87 -4.67
C GLN A 189 -7.31 12.70 -5.63
N PHE A 190 -6.37 11.77 -5.75
CA PHE A 190 -6.54 10.57 -6.56
C PHE A 190 -7.72 9.72 -6.07
N HIS A 191 -7.82 9.50 -4.76
CA HIS A 191 -8.91 8.71 -4.20
C HIS A 191 -10.26 9.41 -4.36
N SER A 192 -10.34 10.73 -4.12
CA SER A 192 -11.61 11.48 -4.23
C SER A 192 -12.08 11.66 -5.67
N ALA A 193 -11.16 11.78 -6.63
CA ALA A 193 -11.50 11.93 -8.04
C ALA A 193 -11.80 10.59 -8.75
N SER A 194 -11.33 9.47 -8.18
CA SER A 194 -11.49 8.16 -8.80
C SER A 194 -12.84 7.53 -8.44
N ARG A 195 -13.67 7.31 -9.47
CA ARG A 195 -14.96 6.59 -9.38
C ARG A 195 -14.84 5.18 -8.79
N ARG A 196 -13.64 4.61 -8.74
CA ARG A 196 -13.39 3.30 -8.11
C ARG A 196 -13.80 3.29 -6.64
N TYR A 197 -13.57 4.39 -5.93
CA TYR A 197 -13.79 4.46 -4.48
C TYR A 197 -15.19 4.94 -4.09
N LYS A 198 -15.97 5.46 -5.05
CA LYS A 198 -17.34 5.94 -4.86
C LYS A 198 -17.48 7.01 -3.75
N LEU A 199 -16.40 7.77 -3.50
CA LEU A 199 -16.38 8.78 -2.45
C LEU A 199 -17.30 9.96 -2.77
N GLU A 200 -17.61 10.18 -4.04
CA GLU A 200 -18.61 11.14 -4.47
C GLU A 200 -19.99 10.89 -3.85
N GLU A 201 -20.37 9.63 -3.63
CA GLU A 201 -21.68 9.25 -3.08
C GLU A 201 -21.83 9.74 -1.63
N ILE A 202 -20.76 9.72 -0.85
CA ILE A 202 -20.76 10.14 0.57
C ILE A 202 -20.33 11.59 0.78
N MET A 203 -19.53 12.16 -0.13
CA MET A 203 -19.10 13.56 -0.05
C MET A 203 -20.23 14.52 -0.45
N LEU A 204 -21.10 14.11 -1.37
CA LEU A 204 -22.23 14.93 -1.84
C LEU A 204 -23.40 14.97 -0.85
N GLU A 205 -23.59 13.96 0.00
CA GLU A 205 -24.65 13.96 1.03
C GLU A 205 -24.50 15.10 2.06
N LYS A 206 -23.31 15.69 2.21
CA LYS A 206 -23.07 16.81 3.11
C LYS A 206 -23.29 18.21 2.51
N SER A 207 -23.58 18.33 1.22
CA SER A 207 -23.88 19.63 0.57
C SER A 207 -25.37 19.98 0.54
N GLY A 208 -26.22 19.19 1.22
CA GLY A 208 -27.68 19.34 1.25
C GLY A 208 -28.28 19.88 2.55
N TYR A 209 -27.50 20.57 3.40
CA TYR A 209 -27.99 21.25 4.62
C TYR A 209 -27.60 22.72 4.63
#